data_AF-A0A4Q3XXQ5-F1
#
_entry.id   AF-A0A4Q3XXQ5-F1
#
_cell.length_a   1.000
_cell.length_b   1.000
_cell.length_c   1.000
_cell.angle_alpha   90.00
_cell.angle_beta   90.00
_cell.angle_gamma   90.00
#
_symmetry.space_group_name_H-M   'P 1'
#
loop_
_entity.id
_entity.type
_entity.pdbx_description
1 polymer ?
#
loop_
_entity_poly.entity_id
_entity_poly.type
_entity_poly.pdbx_seq_one_letter_code
_entity_poly.pdbx_strand_id
1 'polypeptide(L)'
;MVGRGSSGVRPAGEVLTEEDRSQFADLLVAVATTQDRAAFSELFGYFAPRVKSYLMRLGSDNAHAEEIAQDVMVTVWRKASLFDRRQASVSTWIFRIARNRRIDVFRRTKKPDLDPEDTMLLPSGFDAPDAGVDAMETEARVRAAMKDLPEEQVQLLKLSFYEGLSHSEIADKLNVPLGTVKSRIRLAFSKMKARLNDD
;
A
#
# COMPACT_ATOMS: atom_id res chain seq x y z
N MET A 1 -31.21 -20.22 -10.10
CA MET A 1 -30.00 -21.08 -10.09
C MET A 1 -28.94 -20.31 -10.87
N VAL A 2 -28.14 -19.48 -10.21
CA VAL A 2 -27.10 -18.65 -10.87
C VAL A 2 -25.76 -19.30 -10.55
N GLY A 3 -25.05 -19.69 -11.62
CA GLY A 3 -23.82 -20.47 -11.55
C GLY A 3 -22.69 -19.70 -10.88
N ARG A 4 -22.03 -20.37 -9.92
CA ARG A 4 -20.74 -19.93 -9.36
C ARG A 4 -19.68 -20.15 -10.44
N GLY A 5 -19.26 -19.07 -11.09
CA GLY A 5 -18.20 -19.08 -12.09
C GLY A 5 -16.82 -19.17 -11.44
N SER A 6 -16.16 -20.28 -11.67
CA SER A 6 -14.70 -20.49 -11.75
C SER A 6 -13.79 -19.77 -10.73
N SER A 7 -13.41 -20.51 -9.69
CA SER A 7 -12.22 -20.25 -8.87
C SER A 7 -10.96 -20.59 -9.69
N GLY A 8 -10.59 -19.70 -10.60
CA GLY A 8 -9.28 -19.71 -11.25
C GLY A 8 -8.38 -18.73 -10.52
N VAL A 9 -7.29 -19.21 -9.91
CA VAL A 9 -6.25 -18.34 -9.36
C VAL A 9 -5.69 -17.50 -10.52
N ARG A 10 -6.05 -16.21 -10.56
CA ARG A 10 -5.62 -15.33 -11.65
C ARG A 10 -4.11 -15.03 -11.55
N PRO A 11 -3.38 -15.14 -12.66
CA PRO A 11 -1.91 -15.00 -12.67
C PRO A 11 -1.47 -13.63 -12.14
N ALA A 12 -0.28 -13.60 -11.53
CA ALA A 12 0.31 -12.37 -11.04
C ALA A 12 0.70 -11.46 -12.23
N GLY A 13 0.08 -10.30 -12.35
CA GLY A 13 0.34 -9.32 -13.42
C GLY A 13 -0.85 -8.98 -14.32
N GLU A 14 -2.03 -9.58 -14.07
CA GLU A 14 -3.26 -9.24 -14.77
C GLU A 14 -3.94 -8.02 -14.12
N VAL A 15 -4.33 -7.04 -14.94
CA VAL A 15 -4.90 -5.77 -14.49
C VAL A 15 -6.27 -6.00 -13.85
N LEU A 16 -6.51 -5.40 -12.69
CA LEU A 16 -7.85 -5.40 -12.10
C LEU A 16 -8.80 -4.55 -12.92
N THR A 17 -9.80 -5.19 -13.52
CA THR A 17 -10.93 -4.52 -14.16
C THR A 17 -11.81 -3.82 -13.12
N GLU A 18 -12.69 -2.92 -13.56
CA GLU A 18 -13.66 -2.28 -12.65
C GLU A 18 -14.61 -3.30 -12.01
N GLU A 19 -14.99 -4.34 -12.77
CA GLU A 19 -15.79 -5.46 -12.26
C GLU A 19 -15.06 -6.20 -11.14
N ASP A 20 -13.76 -6.46 -11.30
CA ASP A 20 -12.95 -7.10 -10.25
C ASP A 20 -12.86 -6.23 -9.00
N ARG A 21 -12.65 -4.92 -9.17
CA ARG A 21 -12.59 -3.97 -8.05
C ARG A 21 -13.91 -3.94 -7.27
N SER A 22 -15.03 -3.93 -7.98
CA SER A 22 -16.36 -4.02 -7.36
C SER A 22 -16.56 -5.35 -6.64
N GLN A 23 -16.19 -6.47 -7.28
CA GLN A 23 -16.30 -7.80 -6.68
C GLN A 23 -15.49 -7.89 -5.38
N PHE A 24 -14.24 -7.45 -5.37
CA PHE A 24 -13.43 -7.46 -4.14
C PHE A 24 -14.02 -6.56 -3.05
N ALA A 25 -14.58 -5.40 -3.42
CA ALA A 25 -15.27 -4.53 -2.47
C ALA A 25 -16.51 -5.20 -1.86
N ASP A 26 -17.27 -5.97 -2.64
CA ASP A 26 -18.44 -6.71 -2.16
C ASP A 26 -18.02 -7.88 -1.25
N LEU A 27 -16.97 -8.61 -1.62
CA LEU A 27 -16.39 -9.65 -0.76
C LEU A 27 -15.95 -9.07 0.59
N LEU A 28 -15.26 -7.92 0.59
CA LEU A 28 -14.79 -7.30 1.83
C LEU A 28 -15.95 -6.76 2.69
N VAL A 29 -17.03 -6.28 2.06
CA VAL A 29 -18.26 -5.91 2.77
C VAL A 29 -18.90 -7.14 3.42
N ALA A 30 -18.96 -8.28 2.73
CA ALA A 30 -19.47 -9.52 3.34
C ALA A 30 -18.65 -9.94 4.56
N VAL A 31 -17.31 -9.85 4.49
CA VAL A 31 -16.44 -10.07 5.66
C VAL A 31 -16.78 -9.09 6.80
N ALA A 32 -17.00 -7.82 6.49
CA ALA A 32 -17.31 -6.79 7.48
C ALA A 32 -18.66 -7.00 8.17
N THR A 33 -19.69 -7.44 7.43
CA THR A 33 -21.06 -7.53 7.94
C THR A 33 -21.38 -8.87 8.58
N THR A 34 -20.88 -9.97 8.02
CA THR A 34 -21.28 -11.32 8.42
C THR A 34 -20.10 -12.21 8.80
N GLN A 35 -18.86 -11.69 8.77
CA GLN A 35 -17.65 -12.50 8.96
C GLN A 35 -17.63 -13.71 7.99
N ASP A 36 -17.97 -13.44 6.73
CA ASP A 36 -18.03 -14.48 5.70
C ASP A 36 -16.64 -15.06 5.42
N ARG A 37 -16.46 -16.34 5.79
CA ARG A 37 -15.21 -17.08 5.59
C ARG A 37 -14.93 -17.40 4.14
N ALA A 38 -15.96 -17.63 3.32
CA ALA A 38 -15.77 -17.91 1.90
C ALA A 38 -15.29 -16.64 1.18
N ALA A 39 -15.91 -15.50 1.47
CA ALA A 39 -15.49 -14.22 0.93
C ALA A 39 -14.04 -13.88 1.33
N PHE A 40 -13.68 -14.12 2.59
CA PHE A 40 -12.30 -13.94 3.03
C PHE A 40 -11.32 -14.91 2.37
N SER A 41 -11.72 -16.16 2.13
CA SER A 41 -10.90 -17.15 1.43
C SER A 41 -10.55 -16.70 0.01
N GLU A 42 -11.50 -16.09 -0.70
CA GLU A 42 -11.26 -15.52 -2.04
C GLU A 42 -10.29 -14.32 -1.98
N LEU A 43 -10.52 -13.39 -1.06
CA LEU A 43 -9.61 -12.26 -0.82
C LEU A 43 -8.19 -12.75 -0.47
N PHE A 44 -8.09 -13.74 0.40
CA PHE A 44 -6.81 -14.32 0.82
C PHE A 44 -6.08 -14.95 -0.36
N GLY A 45 -6.75 -15.80 -1.13
CA GLY A 45 -6.15 -16.48 -2.28
C GLY A 45 -5.62 -15.50 -3.33
N TYR A 46 -6.28 -14.35 -3.50
CA TYR A 46 -5.83 -13.32 -4.44
C TYR A 46 -4.70 -12.44 -3.88
N PHE A 47 -4.89 -11.89 -2.68
CA PHE A 47 -4.03 -10.83 -2.16
C PHE A 47 -2.81 -11.34 -1.41
N ALA A 48 -2.88 -12.47 -0.69
CA ALA A 48 -1.74 -12.94 0.13
C ALA A 48 -0.46 -13.20 -0.71
N PRO A 49 -0.52 -13.90 -1.87
CA PRO A 49 0.66 -14.09 -2.71
C PRO A 49 1.21 -12.77 -3.26
N ARG A 50 0.34 -11.83 -3.62
CA ARG A 50 0.71 -10.51 -4.16
C ARG A 50 1.36 -9.62 -3.11
N VAL A 51 0.84 -9.63 -1.88
CA VAL A 51 1.45 -8.95 -0.73
C VAL A 51 2.83 -9.53 -0.45
N LYS A 52 2.98 -10.85 -0.44
CA LYS A 52 4.28 -11.51 -0.29
C LYS A 52 5.26 -11.07 -1.38
N SER A 53 4.88 -11.16 -2.65
CA SER A 53 5.74 -10.73 -3.77
C SER A 53 6.13 -9.25 -3.68
N TYR A 54 5.20 -8.38 -3.28
CA TYR A 54 5.45 -6.97 -3.04
C TYR A 54 6.50 -6.75 -1.94
N LEU A 55 6.37 -7.44 -0.80
CA LEU A 55 7.32 -7.34 0.32
C LEU A 55 8.71 -7.88 -0.06
N MET A 56 8.77 -8.97 -0.84
CA MET A 56 10.03 -9.51 -1.36
C MET A 56 10.74 -8.52 -2.30
N ARG A 57 10.00 -7.83 -3.19
CA ARG A 57 10.55 -6.74 -4.02
C ARG A 57 11.10 -5.58 -3.20
N LEU A 58 10.58 -5.39 -2.00
CA LEU A 58 11.05 -4.39 -1.03
C LEU A 58 12.19 -4.91 -0.12
N GLY A 59 12.76 -6.07 -0.43
CA GLY A 59 13.95 -6.60 0.23
C GLY A 59 13.69 -7.50 1.43
N SER A 60 12.43 -7.88 1.72
CA SER A 60 12.16 -8.93 2.71
C SER A 60 12.56 -10.30 2.18
N ASP A 61 13.14 -11.15 3.04
CA ASP A 61 13.34 -12.56 2.72
C ASP A 61 11.99 -13.31 2.58
N ASN A 62 12.01 -14.52 2.02
CA ASN A 62 10.79 -15.27 1.73
C ASN A 62 9.96 -15.58 2.99
N ALA A 63 10.61 -15.91 4.10
CA ALA A 63 9.94 -16.31 5.34
C ALA A 63 9.30 -15.10 6.03
N HIS A 64 10.03 -13.99 6.13
CA HIS A 64 9.50 -12.73 6.65
C HIS A 64 8.36 -12.20 5.79
N ALA A 65 8.49 -12.25 4.47
CA ALA A 65 7.44 -11.77 3.57
C ALA A 65 6.15 -12.59 3.71
N GLU A 66 6.27 -13.91 3.91
CA GLU A 66 5.12 -14.80 4.18
C GLU A 66 4.45 -14.45 5.50
N GLU A 67 5.23 -14.32 6.58
CA GLU A 67 4.72 -13.99 7.92
C GLU A 67 3.97 -12.65 7.91
N ILE A 68 4.58 -11.61 7.32
CA ILE A 68 3.95 -10.29 7.21
C ILE A 68 2.68 -10.37 6.35
N ALA A 69 2.68 -11.12 5.24
CA ALA A 69 1.49 -11.27 4.40
C ALA A 69 0.33 -11.92 5.16
N GLN A 70 0.59 -12.94 5.98
CA GLN A 70 -0.42 -13.57 6.83
C GLN A 70 -0.97 -12.59 7.87
N ASP A 71 -0.11 -11.83 8.54
CA ASP A 71 -0.50 -10.79 9.49
C ASP A 71 -1.38 -9.70 8.86
N VAL A 72 -1.04 -9.30 7.63
CA VAL A 72 -1.84 -8.35 6.84
C VAL A 72 -3.23 -8.90 6.62
N MET A 73 -3.36 -10.15 6.19
CA MET A 73 -4.67 -10.76 5.95
C MET A 73 -5.48 -10.96 7.24
N VAL A 74 -4.83 -11.29 8.37
CA VAL A 74 -5.49 -11.30 9.68
C VAL A 74 -6.00 -9.91 10.05
N THR A 75 -5.24 -8.86 9.74
CA THR A 75 -5.66 -7.47 9.96
C THR A 75 -6.85 -7.10 9.08
N VAL A 76 -6.84 -7.52 7.81
CA VAL A 76 -7.98 -7.36 6.88
C VAL A 76 -9.24 -7.99 7.46
N TRP A 77 -9.17 -9.24 7.95
CA TRP A 77 -10.31 -9.91 8.59
C TRP A 77 -10.86 -9.13 9.78
N ARG A 78 -9.98 -8.71 10.70
CA ARG A 78 -10.36 -8.02 11.94
C ARG A 78 -10.88 -6.61 11.73
N LYS A 79 -10.37 -5.92 10.69
CA LYS A 79 -10.65 -4.50 10.44
C LYS A 79 -11.50 -4.28 9.18
N ALA A 80 -12.13 -5.32 8.64
CA ALA A 80 -12.95 -5.22 7.44
C ALA A 80 -14.04 -4.13 7.55
N SER A 81 -14.60 -3.92 8.74
CA SER A 81 -15.59 -2.85 9.00
C SER A 81 -15.05 -1.43 8.88
N LEU A 82 -13.74 -1.24 8.86
CA LEU A 82 -13.10 0.06 8.66
C LEU A 82 -12.84 0.39 7.18
N PHE A 83 -13.12 -0.55 6.28
CA PHE A 83 -13.02 -0.31 4.85
C PHE A 83 -14.18 0.56 4.37
N ASP A 84 -13.86 1.58 3.57
CA ASP A 84 -14.83 2.42 2.89
C ASP A 84 -14.51 2.46 1.38
N ARG A 85 -15.40 1.86 0.58
CA ARG A 85 -15.28 1.79 -0.88
C ARG A 85 -15.27 3.17 -1.56
N ARG A 86 -15.74 4.22 -0.88
CA ARG A 86 -15.70 5.60 -1.38
C ARG A 86 -14.32 6.25 -1.22
N GLN A 87 -13.48 5.73 -0.32
CA GLN A 87 -12.19 6.32 0.03
C GLN A 87 -11.01 5.61 -0.64
N ALA A 88 -11.10 4.30 -0.88
CA ALA A 88 -10.04 3.53 -1.51
C ALA A 88 -10.55 2.22 -2.12
N SER A 89 -9.82 1.70 -3.10
CA SER A 89 -9.98 0.32 -3.54
C SER A 89 -9.53 -0.66 -2.45
N VAL A 90 -10.04 -1.90 -2.47
CA VAL A 90 -9.61 -2.97 -1.56
C VAL A 90 -8.12 -3.20 -1.65
N SER A 91 -7.58 -3.25 -2.88
CA SER A 91 -6.17 -3.45 -3.13
C SER A 91 -5.34 -2.35 -2.46
N THR A 92 -5.66 -1.06 -2.71
CA THR A 92 -4.97 0.07 -2.08
C THR A 92 -4.99 -0.02 -0.54
N TRP A 93 -6.12 -0.41 0.04
CA TRP A 93 -6.26 -0.56 1.48
C TRP A 93 -5.40 -1.70 2.05
N ILE A 94 -5.37 -2.86 1.39
CA ILE A 94 -4.55 -4.01 1.80
C ILE A 94 -3.05 -3.69 1.70
N PHE A 95 -2.59 -3.10 0.59
CA PHE A 95 -1.16 -2.75 0.42
C PHE A 95 -0.72 -1.65 1.38
N ARG A 96 -1.63 -0.76 1.78
CA ARG A 96 -1.38 0.19 2.88
C ARG A 96 -1.16 -0.52 4.22
N ILE A 97 -1.97 -1.52 4.54
CA ILE A 97 -1.79 -2.35 5.75
C ILE A 97 -0.43 -3.07 5.69
N ALA A 98 -0.07 -3.66 4.55
CA ALA A 98 1.21 -4.34 4.35
C ALA A 98 2.42 -3.44 4.55
N ARG A 99 2.38 -2.23 3.99
CA ARG A 99 3.44 -1.24 4.16
C ARG A 99 3.60 -0.84 5.63
N ASN A 100 2.50 -0.56 6.32
CA ASN A 100 2.53 -0.23 7.74
C ASN A 100 3.10 -1.38 8.58
N ARG A 101 2.69 -2.62 8.29
CA ARG A 101 3.18 -3.80 9.02
C ARG A 101 4.67 -4.03 8.83
N ARG A 102 5.19 -3.84 7.61
CA ARG A 102 6.63 -3.90 7.32
C ARG A 102 7.42 -2.89 8.15
N ILE A 103 6.93 -1.65 8.24
CA ILE A 103 7.55 -0.59 9.04
C ILE A 103 7.57 -0.97 10.52
N ASP A 104 6.45 -1.48 11.05
CA ASP A 104 6.36 -1.92 12.45
C ASP A 104 7.36 -3.03 12.77
N VAL A 105 7.50 -4.02 11.88
CA VAL A 105 8.47 -5.10 12.03
C VAL A 105 9.90 -4.56 12.01
N PHE A 106 10.21 -3.69 11.05
CA PHE A 106 11.55 -3.08 10.94
C PHE A 106 11.92 -2.25 12.18
N ARG A 107 10.96 -1.51 12.74
CA ARG A 107 11.13 -0.73 13.99
C ARG A 107 11.45 -1.63 15.18
N ARG A 108 10.75 -2.75 15.34
CA ARG A 108 10.98 -3.72 16.42
C ARG A 108 12.38 -4.34 16.34
N THR A 109 12.93 -4.50 15.14
CA THR A 109 14.27 -5.05 14.95
C THR A 109 15.39 -4.02 15.16
N LYS A 110 15.13 -2.71 15.00
CA LYS A 110 16.20 -1.69 14.94
C LYS A 110 16.39 -0.75 16.14
N LYS A 111 15.41 -0.55 17.03
CA LYS A 111 15.52 0.05 18.39
C LYS A 111 14.13 0.54 18.85
N PRO A 112 13.77 0.44 20.14
CA PRO A 112 12.45 0.80 20.65
C PRO A 112 12.17 2.32 20.83
N ASP A 113 13.10 3.23 20.51
CA ASP A 113 12.98 4.66 20.80
C ASP A 113 12.27 5.53 19.74
N LEU A 114 11.58 4.93 18.75
CA LEU A 114 10.90 5.68 17.70
C LEU A 114 9.41 5.89 18.02
N ASP A 115 8.99 7.16 17.97
CA ASP A 115 7.66 7.69 18.30
C ASP A 115 6.51 6.93 17.57
N PRO A 116 5.49 6.43 18.29
CA PRO A 116 4.34 5.73 17.69
C PRO A 116 3.51 6.59 16.72
N GLU A 117 3.62 7.92 16.74
CA GLU A 117 2.97 8.81 15.76
C GLU A 117 3.74 8.97 14.44
N ASP A 118 4.86 8.26 14.28
CA ASP A 118 5.68 8.36 13.08
C ASP A 118 5.07 7.57 11.92
N THR A 119 3.93 8.09 11.42
CA THR A 119 3.23 7.56 10.26
C THR A 119 3.86 8.18 9.03
N MET A 120 4.35 7.38 8.09
CA MET A 120 4.62 7.88 6.74
C MET A 120 3.33 8.51 6.22
N LEU A 121 3.39 9.78 5.85
CA LEU A 121 2.23 10.49 5.31
C LEU A 121 1.80 9.75 4.03
N LEU A 122 0.52 9.43 3.98
CA LEU A 122 -0.08 8.65 2.91
C LEU A 122 -0.49 9.59 1.78
N PRO A 123 0.08 9.45 0.57
CA PRO A 123 -0.66 9.82 -0.61
C PRO A 123 -1.76 8.78 -0.84
N SER A 124 -2.96 9.26 -1.09
CA SER A 124 -3.95 8.54 -1.89
C SER A 124 -3.38 8.54 -3.32
N GLY A 125 -2.70 7.46 -3.73
CA GLY A 125 -2.13 7.39 -5.08
C GLY A 125 -0.94 6.46 -5.31
N PHE A 126 -0.59 5.57 -4.37
CA PHE A 126 0.27 4.44 -4.73
C PHE A 126 -0.60 3.26 -5.12
N ASP A 127 -0.52 2.91 -6.39
CA ASP A 127 -1.25 1.81 -6.97
C ASP A 127 -0.90 0.49 -6.30
N ALA A 128 -1.95 -0.30 -6.09
CA ALA A 128 -1.76 -1.70 -5.80
C ALA A 128 -1.03 -2.38 -6.97
N PRO A 129 -0.30 -3.49 -6.73
CA PRO A 129 0.46 -4.21 -7.74
C PRO A 129 -0.32 -4.73 -8.97
N ASP A 130 -1.65 -4.60 -9.01
CA ASP A 130 -2.49 -4.95 -10.16
C ASP A 130 -3.00 -3.74 -10.97
N ALA A 131 -2.38 -2.56 -10.83
CA ALA A 131 -2.46 -1.57 -11.90
C ALA A 131 -1.57 -2.08 -13.04
N GLY A 132 -2.15 -2.45 -14.18
CA GLY A 132 -1.37 -2.64 -15.41
C GLY A 132 -1.95 -1.77 -16.52
N VAL A 133 -1.10 -1.51 -17.51
CA VAL A 133 -1.14 -0.41 -18.50
C VAL A 133 -1.16 0.97 -17.84
N ASP A 134 -2.06 1.19 -16.89
CA ASP A 134 -2.04 2.28 -15.91
C ASP A 134 -0.72 2.30 -15.13
N ALA A 135 -0.06 1.19 -14.79
CA ALA A 135 1.22 1.29 -14.06
C ALA A 135 2.33 1.95 -14.87
N MET A 136 2.40 1.80 -16.20
CA MET A 136 3.42 2.48 -17.01
C MET A 136 3.04 3.94 -17.28
N GLU A 137 1.76 4.22 -17.50
CA GLU A 137 1.25 5.57 -17.71
C GLU A 137 1.23 6.35 -16.39
N THR A 138 0.78 5.76 -15.29
CA THR A 138 0.92 6.27 -13.92
C THR A 138 2.37 6.34 -13.49
N GLU A 139 3.25 5.39 -13.81
CA GLU A 139 4.69 5.55 -13.52
C GLU A 139 5.26 6.74 -14.31
N ALA A 140 4.88 6.92 -15.58
CA ALA A 140 5.30 8.07 -16.37
C ALA A 140 4.73 9.39 -15.82
N ARG A 141 3.46 9.41 -15.40
CA ARG A 141 2.77 10.57 -14.78
C ARG A 141 3.32 10.88 -13.39
N VAL A 142 3.61 9.88 -12.57
CA VAL A 142 4.27 10.02 -11.27
C VAL A 142 5.71 10.50 -11.46
N ARG A 143 6.44 9.94 -12.44
CA ARG A 143 7.81 10.39 -12.78
C ARG A 143 7.79 11.82 -13.32
N ALA A 144 6.80 12.20 -14.10
CA ALA A 144 6.59 13.57 -14.56
C ALA A 144 6.25 14.50 -13.38
N ALA A 145 5.32 14.13 -12.52
CA ALA A 145 4.97 14.88 -11.31
C ALA A 145 6.15 15.04 -10.34
N MET A 146 7.05 14.05 -10.27
CA MET A 146 8.28 14.13 -9.49
C MET A 146 9.32 15.09 -10.08
N LYS A 147 9.34 15.34 -11.40
CA LYS A 147 10.28 16.30 -12.02
C LYS A 147 10.00 17.75 -11.59
N ASP A 148 8.75 18.06 -11.24
CA ASP A 148 8.34 19.40 -10.80
C ASP A 148 8.58 19.64 -9.30
N LEU A 149 9.04 18.62 -8.58
CA LEU A 149 9.38 18.74 -7.17
C LEU A 149 10.82 19.24 -7.00
N PRO A 150 11.08 20.09 -5.99
CA PRO A 150 12.44 20.38 -5.56
C PRO A 150 13.21 19.09 -5.25
N GLU A 151 14.50 19.03 -5.60
CA GLU A 151 15.33 17.82 -5.44
C GLU A 151 15.30 17.29 -4.00
N GLU A 152 15.27 18.19 -3.01
CA GLU A 152 15.15 17.81 -1.59
C GLU A 152 13.87 16.99 -1.32
N GLN A 153 12.74 17.37 -1.92
CA GLN A 153 11.47 16.64 -1.78
C GLN A 153 11.51 15.30 -2.50
N VAL A 154 12.15 15.23 -3.67
CA VAL A 154 12.37 13.97 -4.40
C VAL A 154 13.25 13.02 -3.58
N GLN A 155 14.32 13.52 -2.97
CA GLN A 155 15.20 12.74 -2.10
C GLN A 155 14.46 12.17 -0.89
N LEU A 156 13.63 12.99 -0.23
CA LEU A 156 12.75 12.59 0.87
C LEU A 156 11.78 11.47 0.47
N LEU A 157 11.15 11.59 -0.70
CA LEU A 157 10.28 10.55 -1.24
C LEU A 157 11.08 9.27 -1.54
N LYS A 158 12.26 9.38 -2.16
CA LYS A 158 13.11 8.21 -2.47
C LYS A 158 13.49 7.44 -1.20
N LEU A 159 13.89 8.13 -0.15
CA LEU A 159 14.26 7.52 1.13
C LEU A 159 13.06 6.81 1.78
N SER A 160 11.87 7.42 1.72
CA SER A 160 10.65 6.84 2.26
C SER A 160 10.14 5.64 1.45
N PHE A 161 10.20 5.72 0.11
CA PHE A 161 9.58 4.72 -0.76
C PHE A 161 10.53 3.61 -1.21
N TYR A 162 11.74 3.96 -1.65
CA TYR A 162 12.70 2.97 -2.14
C TYR A 162 13.54 2.39 -1.01
N GLU A 163 13.98 3.21 -0.07
CA GLU A 163 14.78 2.74 1.08
C GLU A 163 13.92 2.32 2.28
N GLY A 164 12.63 2.67 2.28
CA GLY A 164 11.68 2.29 3.33
C GLY A 164 11.93 2.96 4.68
N LEU A 165 12.70 4.05 4.72
CA LEU A 165 13.05 4.76 5.95
C LEU A 165 11.87 5.54 6.49
N SER A 166 11.57 5.40 7.78
CA SER A 166 10.60 6.21 8.50
C SER A 166 10.95 7.69 8.50
N HIS A 167 10.01 8.59 8.81
CA HIS A 167 10.33 10.02 8.80
C HIS A 167 11.37 10.38 9.85
N SER A 168 11.39 9.69 11.00
CA SER A 168 12.47 9.84 11.99
C SER A 168 13.81 9.35 11.44
N GLU A 169 13.86 8.19 10.79
CA GLU A 169 15.11 7.69 10.19
C GLU A 169 15.61 8.61 9.06
N ILE A 170 14.70 9.24 8.30
CA ILE A 170 15.05 10.25 7.30
C ILE A 170 15.55 11.53 7.98
N ALA A 171 14.91 11.96 9.06
CA ALA A 171 15.31 13.12 9.86
C ALA A 171 16.74 12.93 10.40
N ASP A 172 17.02 11.76 10.97
CA ASP A 172 18.34 11.38 11.47
C ASP A 172 19.37 11.29 10.33
N LYS A 173 19.02 10.61 9.23
CA LYS A 173 19.93 10.40 8.09
C LYS A 173 20.30 11.70 7.39
N LEU A 174 19.37 12.63 7.27
CA LEU A 174 19.59 13.93 6.61
C LEU A 174 19.97 15.03 7.61
N ASN A 175 20.03 14.73 8.90
CA ASN A 175 20.28 15.67 9.99
C ASN A 175 19.36 16.91 9.92
N VAL A 176 18.06 16.68 9.74
CA VAL A 176 17.02 17.72 9.69
C VAL A 176 15.91 17.43 10.70
N PRO A 177 15.19 18.44 11.21
CA PRO A 177 14.09 18.20 12.15
C PRO A 177 12.97 17.32 11.58
N LEU A 178 12.39 16.45 12.41
CA LEU A 178 11.26 15.57 12.03
C LEU A 178 10.06 16.37 11.45
N GLY A 179 9.77 17.54 12.01
CA GLY A 179 8.73 18.43 11.50
C GLY A 179 9.00 18.91 10.07
N THR A 180 10.27 19.14 9.72
CA THR A 180 10.71 19.51 8.38
C THR A 180 10.50 18.36 7.39
N VAL A 181 10.82 17.13 7.79
CA VAL A 181 10.57 15.92 6.99
C VAL A 181 9.07 15.76 6.70
N LYS A 182 8.24 15.77 7.75
CA LYS A 182 6.77 15.62 7.64
C LYS A 182 6.16 16.71 6.74
N SER A 183 6.56 17.97 6.93
CA SER A 183 6.05 19.10 6.15
C SER A 183 6.44 19.01 4.66
N ARG A 184 7.71 18.68 4.36
CA ARG A 184 8.20 18.57 2.98
C ARG A 184 7.56 17.42 2.24
N ILE A 185 7.38 16.27 2.89
CA ILE A 185 6.68 15.11 2.30
C ILE A 185 5.21 15.45 2.05
N ARG A 186 4.53 16.13 2.98
CA ARG A 186 3.14 16.59 2.78
C ARG A 186 3.02 17.53 1.57
N LEU A 187 3.94 18.49 1.45
CA LEU A 187 3.96 19.44 0.35
C LEU A 187 4.23 18.75 -0.99
N ALA A 188 5.16 17.79 -1.02
CA ALA A 188 5.47 16.98 -2.20
C ALA A 188 4.22 16.23 -2.69
N PHE A 189 3.50 15.54 -1.80
CA PHE A 189 2.27 14.85 -2.19
C PHE A 189 1.14 15.79 -2.61
N SER A 190 1.01 16.95 -1.97
CA SER A 190 -0.02 17.93 -2.37
C SER A 190 0.22 18.41 -3.80
N LYS A 191 1.48 18.66 -4.17
CA LYS A 191 1.87 19.04 -5.53
C LYS A 191 1.66 17.90 -6.53
N MET A 192 2.08 16.69 -6.19
CA MET A 192 1.87 15.51 -7.05
C MET A 192 0.39 15.27 -7.29
N LYS A 193 -0.46 15.36 -6.25
CA LYS A 193 -1.91 15.17 -6.37
C LYS A 193 -2.55 16.23 -7.27
N ALA A 194 -2.15 17.49 -7.15
CA ALA A 194 -2.66 18.55 -8.03
C ALA A 194 -2.36 18.24 -9.51
N ARG A 195 -1.12 17.85 -9.81
CA ARG A 195 -0.72 17.47 -11.18
C ARG A 195 -1.43 16.23 -11.71
N LEU A 196 -1.63 15.23 -10.88
CA LEU A 196 -2.29 13.98 -11.29
C LEU A 196 -3.81 14.14 -11.47
N ASN A 197 -4.41 15.23 -10.98
CA ASN A 197 -5.83 15.55 -11.12
C ASN A 197 -6.13 16.59 -12.22
N ASP A 198 -5.12 17.24 -12.79
CA ASP A 198 -5.24 18.27 -13.84
C ASP A 198 -5.18 17.69 -15.28
N ASP A 199 -5.12 16.36 -15.41
CA ASP A 199 -5.28 15.57 -16.66
C ASP A 199 -6.53 14.70 -16.57
#